data_AF-A0A2H6HWL6-F1
#
_entry.id   AF-A0A2H6HWL6-F1
#
_cell.length_a   1.000
_cell.length_b   1.000
_cell.length_c   1.000
_cell.angle_alpha   90.00
_cell.angle_beta   90.00
_cell.angle_gamma   90.00
#
_symmetry.space_group_name_H-M   'P 1'
#
loop_
_entity.id
_entity.type
_entity.pdbx_description
1 polymer ?
#
loop_
_entity_poly.entity_id
_entity_poly.type
_entity_poly.pdbx_seq_one_letter_code
_entity_poly.pdbx_strand_id
1 'polypeptide(L)'
;MAHRLTLSIPLGLSVIDIGGGLDYSDSETSSSSLEAVRSLPMKAVLAGLTAPGVWSTKPVNLGLNDFMSSLTRSSLMEQSRDYQGQNLAVLAKNYMNLSLRLGYHFNVVDTYLSDDVNDNYVYFRFVGGVTKDDRRNRRVRLLKKILESMDFWVAVTGDLIIARINKWAPSDQLRILVTLGRLIGFTRQLDTQLLHESDIDTFFKQFIKLDEALNQLEQPKFLNYQEQEVNDA
;
A
#
# COMPACT_ATOMS: atom_id res chain seq x y z
N MET A 1 6.56 12.25 -18.31
CA MET A 1 5.70 11.29 -19.06
C MET A 1 5.16 10.28 -18.05
N ALA A 2 3.95 9.74 -18.23
CA ALA A 2 3.41 8.72 -17.32
C ALA A 2 3.68 7.32 -17.87
N HIS A 3 4.20 6.41 -17.04
CA HIS A 3 4.52 5.02 -17.37
C HIS A 3 3.60 4.07 -16.61
N ARG A 4 3.18 2.96 -17.23
CA ARG A 4 2.39 1.96 -16.53
C ARG A 4 3.29 0.91 -15.89
N LEU A 5 3.16 0.70 -14.58
CA LEU A 5 3.96 -0.29 -13.86
C LEU A 5 3.29 -1.67 -13.92
N THR A 6 4.04 -2.68 -14.35
CA THR A 6 3.60 -4.08 -14.37
C THR A 6 3.92 -4.74 -13.03
N LEU A 7 2.89 -5.21 -12.33
CA LEU A 7 2.98 -5.84 -11.01
C LEU A 7 2.34 -7.23 -11.02
N SER A 8 2.69 -8.07 -10.06
CA SER A 8 2.08 -9.39 -9.84
C SER A 8 0.61 -9.32 -9.39
N ILE A 9 0.14 -8.13 -9.01
CA ILE A 9 -1.23 -7.83 -8.60
C ILE A 9 -1.91 -6.89 -9.61
N PRO A 10 -3.23 -6.98 -9.80
CA PRO A 10 -3.97 -6.14 -10.74
C PRO A 10 -4.20 -4.72 -10.19
N LEU A 11 -3.12 -3.99 -9.88
CA LEU A 11 -3.18 -2.64 -9.32
C LEU A 11 -3.45 -1.58 -10.39
N GLY A 12 -2.95 -1.75 -11.62
CA GLY A 12 -3.10 -0.75 -12.68
C GLY A 12 -2.49 0.61 -12.31
N LEU A 13 -1.22 0.60 -11.89
CA LEU A 13 -0.53 1.78 -11.38
C LEU A 13 0.16 2.56 -12.50
N SER A 14 -0.19 3.83 -12.63
CA SER A 14 0.53 4.81 -13.45
C SER A 14 1.59 5.50 -12.60
N VAL A 15 2.75 5.79 -13.19
CA VAL A 15 3.91 6.39 -12.51
C VAL A 15 4.38 7.60 -13.29
N ILE A 16 4.59 8.72 -12.60
CA ILE A 16 5.23 9.92 -13.12
C ILE A 16 6.57 10.05 -12.39
N ASP A 17 7.67 9.89 -13.12
CA ASP A 17 8.99 10.21 -12.58
C ASP A 17 9.25 11.71 -12.71
N ILE A 18 9.61 12.33 -11.60
CA ILE A 18 10.01 13.75 -11.50
C ILE A 18 11.51 13.90 -11.15
N GLY A 19 12.25 12.80 -11.01
CA GLY A 19 13.70 12.81 -10.85
C GLY A 19 14.28 11.51 -10.29
N GLY A 20 14.77 10.62 -11.17
CA GLY A 20 15.53 9.43 -10.78
C GLY A 20 14.70 8.38 -10.02
N GLY A 21 13.37 8.42 -10.16
CA GLY A 21 12.46 7.43 -9.59
C GLY A 21 12.37 6.14 -10.40
N LEU A 22 12.65 6.21 -11.70
CA LEU A 22 12.67 5.08 -12.63
C LEU A 22 14.02 4.99 -13.37
N ASP A 23 14.37 3.77 -13.76
CA ASP A 23 15.41 3.48 -14.73
C ASP A 23 14.80 3.31 -16.12
N TYR A 24 15.39 3.99 -17.09
CA TYR A 24 14.94 4.04 -18.48
C TYR A 24 15.88 3.30 -19.43
N SER A 25 16.93 2.64 -18.92
CA SER A 25 17.96 1.99 -19.74
C SER A 25 17.38 0.98 -20.76
N ASP A 26 16.24 0.37 -20.46
CA ASP A 26 15.62 -0.70 -21.27
C ASP A 26 14.29 -0.30 -21.94
N SER A 27 13.88 0.98 -21.93
CA SER A 27 12.51 1.35 -22.34
C SER A 27 12.35 1.72 -23.82
N GLU A 28 12.14 0.71 -24.68
CA GLU A 28 11.42 0.90 -25.96
C GLU A 28 9.88 0.90 -25.78
N THR A 29 9.38 0.55 -24.58
CA THR A 29 7.94 0.39 -24.31
C THR A 29 7.44 1.33 -23.21
N SER A 30 6.14 1.65 -23.25
CA SER A 30 5.46 2.52 -22.27
C SER A 30 5.12 1.82 -20.94
N SER A 31 5.66 0.61 -20.71
CA SER A 31 5.49 -0.14 -19.47
C SER A 31 6.81 -0.40 -18.77
N SER A 32 6.87 -0.18 -17.46
CA SER A 32 8.04 -0.45 -16.64
C SER A 32 7.81 -1.70 -15.78
N SER A 33 8.82 -2.56 -15.64
CA SER A 33 8.81 -3.66 -14.69
C SER A 33 9.05 -3.14 -13.26
N LEU A 34 8.80 -3.97 -12.24
CA LEU A 34 9.16 -3.65 -10.86
C LEU A 34 10.67 -3.38 -10.70
N GLU A 35 11.51 -4.02 -11.53
CA GLU A 35 12.97 -3.88 -11.50
C GLU A 35 13.43 -2.49 -11.98
N ALA A 36 12.64 -1.83 -12.83
CA ALA A 36 12.91 -0.47 -13.29
C ALA A 36 12.63 0.59 -12.21
N VAL A 37 11.96 0.25 -11.09
CA VAL A 37 11.75 1.21 -10.00
C VAL A 37 13.08 1.44 -9.28
N ARG A 38 13.52 2.69 -9.18
CA ARG A 38 14.73 3.09 -8.44
C ARG A 38 14.41 3.76 -7.12
N SER A 39 13.27 4.45 -7.03
CA SER A 39 12.78 5.07 -5.81
C SER A 39 12.70 4.08 -4.65
N LEU A 40 13.53 4.28 -3.62
CA LEU A 40 13.55 3.43 -2.42
C LEU A 40 12.21 3.40 -1.66
N PRO A 41 11.55 4.54 -1.39
CA PRO A 41 10.24 4.50 -0.72
C PRO A 41 9.20 3.73 -1.54
N MET A 42 9.24 3.83 -2.87
CA MET A 42 8.34 3.07 -3.74
C MET A 42 8.61 1.57 -3.69
N LYS A 43 9.89 1.15 -3.73
CA LYS A 43 10.27 -0.26 -3.57
C LYS A 43 9.74 -0.83 -2.26
N ALA A 44 9.89 -0.09 -1.16
CA ALA A 44 9.43 -0.52 0.15
C ALA A 44 7.91 -0.75 0.18
N VAL A 45 7.12 0.22 -0.27
CA VAL A 45 5.66 0.08 -0.30
C VAL A 45 5.23 -1.07 -1.23
N LEU A 46 5.82 -1.20 -2.41
CA LEU A 46 5.51 -2.29 -3.34
C LEU A 46 5.90 -3.67 -2.81
N ALA A 47 7.02 -3.78 -2.10
CA ALA A 47 7.43 -5.04 -1.46
C ALA A 47 6.41 -5.49 -0.40
N GLY A 48 5.87 -4.54 0.37
CA GLY A 48 4.78 -4.83 1.31
C GLY A 48 3.47 -5.20 0.62
N LEU A 49 3.08 -4.42 -0.39
CA LEU A 49 1.81 -4.57 -1.08
C LEU A 49 1.72 -5.88 -1.89
N THR A 50 2.84 -6.31 -2.46
CA THR A 50 2.93 -7.54 -3.28
C THR A 50 3.37 -8.77 -2.48
N ALA A 51 3.57 -8.63 -1.16
CA ALA A 51 4.00 -9.74 -0.31
C ALA A 51 2.99 -10.90 -0.33
N PRO A 52 3.46 -12.17 -0.23
CA PRO A 52 2.58 -13.34 -0.21
C PRO A 52 1.53 -13.25 0.90
N GLY A 53 0.27 -13.55 0.57
CA GLY A 53 -0.83 -13.57 1.55
C GLY A 53 -1.42 -12.20 1.89
N VAL A 54 -0.77 -11.08 1.52
CA VAL A 54 -1.32 -9.73 1.69
C VAL A 54 -2.44 -9.47 0.69
N TRP A 55 -2.16 -9.72 -0.59
CA TRP A 55 -3.13 -9.54 -1.66
C TRP A 55 -3.79 -10.86 -2.02
N SER A 56 -4.97 -11.16 -1.46
CA SER A 56 -5.74 -12.31 -1.93
C SER A 56 -6.63 -11.92 -3.13
N THR A 57 -6.40 -12.57 -4.27
CA THR A 57 -7.28 -12.55 -5.44
C THR A 57 -8.35 -13.65 -5.38
N LYS A 58 -8.28 -14.54 -4.37
CA LYS A 58 -9.25 -15.61 -4.21
C LYS A 58 -10.60 -14.99 -3.81
N PRO A 59 -11.70 -15.30 -4.53
CA PRO A 59 -13.02 -15.02 -4.04
C PRO A 59 -13.14 -15.59 -2.62
N VAL A 60 -13.63 -14.79 -1.69
CA VAL A 60 -14.09 -15.30 -0.39
C VAL A 60 -15.04 -16.46 -0.72
N ASN A 61 -14.79 -17.64 -0.16
CA ASN A 61 -15.50 -18.89 -0.47
C ASN A 61 -17.03 -18.68 -0.42
N LEU A 62 -17.61 -18.38 -1.57
CA LEU A 62 -19.04 -18.32 -1.82
C LEU A 62 -19.26 -19.30 -2.98
N GLY A 63 -20.22 -20.21 -2.81
CA GLY A 63 -20.36 -21.44 -3.60
C GLY A 63 -20.38 -21.26 -5.12
N LEU A 64 -20.34 -22.38 -5.86
CA LEU A 64 -20.16 -22.41 -7.32
C LEU A 64 -21.11 -21.52 -8.15
N ASN A 65 -22.33 -21.24 -7.66
CA ASN A 65 -23.25 -20.29 -8.31
C ASN A 65 -22.76 -18.83 -8.20
N ASP A 66 -22.02 -18.49 -7.16
CA ASP A 66 -21.42 -17.17 -6.95
C ASP A 66 -20.08 -17.00 -7.70
N PHE A 67 -19.43 -18.10 -8.10
CA PHE A 67 -18.27 -18.04 -9.00
C PHE A 67 -18.68 -17.51 -10.39
N MET A 68 -19.76 -18.04 -10.98
CA MET A 68 -20.31 -17.56 -12.25
C MET A 68 -20.87 -16.13 -12.14
N SER A 69 -21.46 -15.78 -10.99
CA SER A 69 -21.89 -14.42 -10.69
C SER A 69 -20.69 -13.46 -10.53
N SER A 70 -19.56 -13.94 -9.99
CA SER A 70 -18.33 -13.14 -9.81
C SER A 70 -17.60 -12.90 -11.13
N LEU A 71 -17.60 -13.87 -12.06
CA LEU A 71 -17.01 -13.70 -13.38
C LEU A 71 -17.80 -12.69 -14.22
N THR A 72 -19.14 -12.78 -14.18
CA THR A 72 -20.02 -11.81 -14.84
C THR A 72 -20.01 -10.44 -14.17
N ARG A 73 -19.90 -10.34 -12.84
CA ARG A 73 -19.66 -9.07 -12.15
C ARG A 73 -18.28 -8.50 -12.44
N SER A 74 -17.25 -9.33 -12.55
CA SER A 74 -15.89 -8.88 -12.84
C SER A 74 -15.80 -8.26 -14.25
N SER A 75 -16.46 -8.86 -15.25
CA SER A 75 -16.52 -8.32 -16.61
C SER A 75 -17.41 -7.08 -16.73
N LEU A 76 -18.54 -7.02 -16.00
CA LEU A 76 -19.40 -5.82 -15.93
C LEU A 76 -18.78 -4.68 -15.09
N MET A 77 -18.00 -5.02 -14.05
CA MET A 77 -17.18 -4.07 -13.29
C MET A 77 -15.95 -3.60 -14.07
N GLU A 78 -15.56 -4.27 -15.15
CA GLU A 78 -14.49 -3.84 -16.05
C GLU A 78 -15.01 -2.82 -17.07
N GLN A 79 -16.24 -3.01 -17.56
CA GLN A 79 -16.91 -2.08 -18.49
C GLN A 79 -17.44 -0.79 -17.85
N SER A 80 -17.57 -0.73 -16.51
CA SER A 80 -18.02 0.47 -15.79
C SER A 80 -16.87 1.32 -15.20
N ARG A 81 -15.61 1.02 -15.55
CA ARG A 81 -14.40 1.67 -15.01
C ARG A 81 -13.99 2.97 -15.68
N ASP A 82 -14.71 3.43 -16.69
CA ASP A 82 -14.23 4.57 -17.50
C ASP A 82 -14.18 5.91 -16.74
N TYR A 83 -14.68 6.00 -15.49
CA TYR A 83 -14.65 7.24 -14.71
C TYR A 83 -14.34 7.09 -13.19
N GLN A 84 -13.74 5.99 -12.74
CA GLN A 84 -13.20 5.89 -11.37
C GLN A 84 -11.69 6.06 -11.41
N GLY A 85 -11.17 7.15 -10.83
CA GLY A 85 -9.79 7.63 -11.00
C GLY A 85 -8.67 6.59 -10.94
N GLN A 86 -7.58 6.87 -11.64
CA GLN A 86 -6.43 5.97 -11.79
C GLN A 86 -5.58 5.91 -10.52
N ASN A 87 -4.98 4.74 -10.25
CA ASN A 87 -3.90 4.61 -9.27
C ASN A 87 -2.66 5.32 -9.82
N LEU A 88 -2.10 6.25 -9.06
CA LEU A 88 -1.01 7.12 -9.52
C LEU A 88 0.10 7.20 -8.48
N ALA A 89 1.35 7.10 -8.93
CA ALA A 89 2.52 7.44 -8.16
C ALA A 89 3.29 8.58 -8.83
N VAL A 90 3.76 9.54 -8.04
CA VAL A 90 4.75 10.54 -8.45
C VAL A 90 6.04 10.22 -7.69
N LEU A 91 7.13 9.98 -8.40
CA LEU A 91 8.37 9.43 -7.82
C LEU A 91 9.57 10.32 -8.09
N ALA A 92 10.48 10.37 -7.14
CA ALA A 92 11.89 10.71 -7.35
C ALA A 92 12.76 9.64 -6.66
N LYS A 93 14.10 9.71 -6.76
CA LYS A 93 15.04 8.77 -6.09
C LYS A 93 14.67 8.56 -4.61
N ASN A 94 14.37 9.65 -3.93
CA ASN A 94 14.16 9.72 -2.48
C ASN A 94 12.72 10.13 -2.08
N TYR A 95 11.83 10.33 -3.04
CA TYR A 95 10.47 10.83 -2.82
C TYR A 95 9.44 9.91 -3.43
N MET A 96 8.28 9.80 -2.78
CA MET A 96 7.11 9.15 -3.34
C MET A 96 5.83 9.85 -2.86
N ASN A 97 4.95 10.18 -3.81
CA ASN A 97 3.53 10.41 -3.56
C ASN A 97 2.71 9.33 -4.26
N LEU A 98 2.06 8.46 -3.50
CA LEU A 98 1.26 7.36 -4.00
C LEU A 98 -0.21 7.58 -3.64
N SER A 99 -1.08 7.62 -4.65
CA SER A 99 -2.53 7.71 -4.52
C SER A 99 -3.19 6.44 -5.06
N LEU A 100 -3.84 5.68 -4.17
CA LEU A 100 -4.52 4.42 -4.51
C LEU A 100 -6.02 4.51 -4.28
N ARG A 101 -6.79 4.18 -5.31
CA ARG A 101 -8.23 3.95 -5.30
C ARG A 101 -8.48 2.45 -5.40
N LEU A 102 -8.73 1.82 -4.26
CA LEU A 102 -8.97 0.38 -4.15
C LEU A 102 -10.44 0.15 -3.81
N GLY A 103 -11.27 0.04 -4.85
CA GLY A 103 -12.73 0.03 -4.68
C GLY A 103 -13.21 1.32 -4.04
N TYR A 104 -13.71 1.24 -2.82
CA TYR A 104 -14.24 2.39 -2.08
C TYR A 104 -13.24 3.01 -1.11
N HIS A 105 -12.01 2.49 -1.05
CA HIS A 105 -10.94 3.05 -0.22
C HIS A 105 -10.05 3.94 -1.06
N PHE A 106 -9.75 5.11 -0.51
CA PHE A 106 -8.75 6.00 -1.04
C PHE A 106 -7.60 6.11 -0.04
N ASN A 107 -6.41 5.71 -0.48
CA ASN A 107 -5.19 5.77 0.28
C ASN A 107 -4.24 6.79 -0.36
N VAL A 108 -3.59 7.61 0.45
CA VAL A 108 -2.45 8.43 0.02
C VAL A 108 -1.27 8.12 0.92
N VAL A 109 -0.11 7.85 0.33
CA VAL A 109 1.18 7.78 1.01
C VAL A 109 2.05 8.88 0.42
N ASP A 110 2.58 9.77 1.24
CA ASP A 110 3.54 10.80 0.84
C ASP A 110 4.75 10.71 1.75
N THR A 111 5.95 10.65 1.18
CA THR A 111 7.16 10.40 1.96
C THR A 111 8.41 10.92 1.26
N TYR A 112 9.33 11.41 2.08
CA TYR A 112 10.69 11.77 1.68
C TYR A 112 11.68 11.05 2.58
N LEU A 113 12.79 10.60 1.99
CA LEU A 113 13.83 9.78 2.60
C LEU A 113 15.21 10.38 2.30
N SER A 114 16.01 10.63 3.33
CA SER A 114 17.35 11.20 3.21
C SER A 114 18.22 10.84 4.42
N ASP A 115 19.52 11.12 4.35
CA ASP A 115 20.44 10.90 5.46
C ASP A 115 20.22 11.83 6.65
N ASP A 116 19.70 13.04 6.42
CA ASP A 116 19.27 13.90 7.51
C ASP A 116 17.88 13.47 7.98
N VAL A 117 17.82 12.86 9.16
CA VAL A 117 16.56 12.44 9.77
C VAL A 117 15.56 13.59 9.89
N ASN A 118 15.99 14.85 9.99
CA ASN A 118 15.06 15.97 10.12
C ASN A 118 14.18 16.18 8.89
N ASP A 119 14.63 15.75 7.71
CA ASP A 119 13.88 15.84 6.45
C ASP A 119 12.96 14.63 6.26
N ASN A 120 13.17 13.56 7.02
CA ASN A 120 12.50 12.28 6.85
C ASN A 120 11.09 12.31 7.41
N TYR A 121 10.12 11.91 6.58
CA TYR A 121 8.72 11.80 6.99
C TYR A 121 7.95 10.72 6.23
N VAL A 122 6.90 10.22 6.88
CA VAL A 122 5.84 9.40 6.28
C VAL A 122 4.50 10.03 6.63
N TYR A 123 3.75 10.39 5.60
CA TYR A 123 2.36 10.81 5.69
C TYR A 123 1.47 9.74 5.08
N PHE A 124 0.49 9.28 5.83
CA PHE A 124 -0.53 8.36 5.36
C PHE A 124 -1.92 8.96 5.56
N ARG A 125 -2.76 8.82 4.53
CA ARG A 125 -4.17 9.19 4.59
C ARG A 125 -5.00 8.03 4.10
N PHE A 126 -6.04 7.70 4.85
CA PHE A 126 -7.08 6.76 4.46
C PHE A 126 -8.45 7.44 4.53
N VAL A 127 -9.31 7.19 3.54
CA VAL A 127 -10.73 7.57 3.58
C VAL A 127 -11.58 6.57 2.78
N GLY A 128 -12.83 6.36 3.19
CA GLY A 128 -13.84 5.68 2.38
C GLY A 128 -14.26 4.29 2.85
N GLY A 129 -15.21 3.70 2.13
CA GLY A 129 -15.93 2.43 2.37
C GLY A 129 -17.46 2.54 2.13
N VAL A 130 -18.17 1.42 1.90
CA VAL A 130 -19.61 1.40 1.53
C VAL A 130 -20.57 1.12 2.70
N THR A 131 -20.04 0.88 3.89
CA THR A 131 -20.78 0.18 4.92
C THR A 131 -21.54 1.13 5.85
N LYS A 132 -22.66 0.64 6.41
CA LYS A 132 -23.43 1.31 7.47
C LYS A 132 -22.49 1.83 8.56
N ASP A 133 -22.86 2.93 9.21
CA ASP A 133 -21.99 3.71 10.11
C ASP A 133 -21.22 2.86 11.15
N ASP A 134 -21.80 1.79 11.69
CA ASP A 134 -21.15 0.90 12.67
C ASP A 134 -19.92 0.16 12.12
N ARG A 135 -19.97 -0.32 10.88
CA ARG A 135 -18.86 -1.07 10.26
C ARG A 135 -17.73 -0.14 9.85
N ARG A 136 -18.10 1.04 9.34
CA ARG A 136 -17.18 2.14 9.06
C ARG A 136 -16.44 2.54 10.33
N ASN A 137 -17.14 2.68 11.45
CA ASN A 137 -16.53 2.97 12.76
C ASN A 137 -15.52 1.89 13.19
N ARG A 138 -15.89 0.60 13.12
CA ARG A 138 -14.98 -0.51 13.47
C ARG A 138 -13.71 -0.52 12.61
N ARG A 139 -13.82 -0.30 11.30
CA ARG A 139 -12.64 -0.21 10.41
C ARG A 139 -11.72 0.92 10.82
N VAL A 140 -12.29 2.08 11.12
CA VAL A 140 -11.51 3.25 11.55
C VAL A 140 -10.77 2.96 12.85
N ARG A 141 -11.43 2.31 13.82
CA ARG A 141 -10.81 1.92 15.09
C ARG A 141 -9.73 0.85 14.91
N LEU A 142 -9.95 -0.13 14.03
CA LEU A 142 -8.94 -1.13 13.67
C LEU A 142 -7.70 -0.48 13.02
N LEU A 143 -7.90 0.35 12.00
CA LEU A 143 -6.82 1.04 11.30
C LEU A 143 -6.04 1.94 12.25
N LYS A 144 -6.74 2.72 13.07
CA LYS A 144 -6.12 3.55 14.11
C LYS A 144 -5.23 2.69 15.03
N LYS A 145 -5.77 1.58 15.55
CA LYS A 145 -5.04 0.67 16.45
C LYS A 145 -3.78 0.10 15.79
N ILE A 146 -3.86 -0.30 14.52
CA ILE A 146 -2.69 -0.80 13.77
C ILE A 146 -1.66 0.31 13.56
N LEU A 147 -2.07 1.48 13.07
CA LEU A 147 -1.16 2.59 12.79
C LEU A 147 -0.46 3.09 14.07
N GLU A 148 -1.18 3.19 15.19
CA GLU A 148 -0.59 3.54 16.49
C GLU A 148 0.41 2.48 16.97
N SER A 149 0.19 1.20 16.68
CA SER A 149 1.18 0.14 16.99
C SER A 149 2.41 0.17 16.09
N MET A 150 2.36 0.92 14.99
CA MET A 150 3.49 1.20 14.09
C MET A 150 4.15 2.55 14.40
N ASP A 151 3.92 3.11 15.60
CA ASP A 151 4.45 4.39 16.09
C ASP A 151 3.95 5.65 15.34
N PHE A 152 2.90 5.54 14.53
CA PHE A 152 2.30 6.72 13.93
C PHE A 152 1.55 7.56 14.97
N TRP A 153 1.70 8.88 14.87
CA TRP A 153 0.68 9.79 15.37
C TRP A 153 -0.54 9.69 14.47
N VAL A 154 -1.74 9.46 15.03
CA VAL A 154 -2.98 9.26 14.27
C VAL A 154 -4.08 10.24 14.68
N ALA A 155 -4.64 10.92 13.70
CA ALA A 155 -5.87 11.72 13.84
C ALA A 155 -7.01 11.13 13.02
N VAL A 156 -8.21 11.19 13.58
CA VAL A 156 -9.43 10.63 12.98
C VAL A 156 -10.54 11.66 12.97
N THR A 157 -11.15 11.87 11.81
CA THR A 157 -12.34 12.73 11.64
C THR A 157 -13.37 12.00 10.79
N GLY A 158 -14.41 11.45 11.41
CA GLY A 158 -15.35 10.55 10.72
C GLY A 158 -14.63 9.26 10.30
N ASP A 159 -14.49 9.04 8.99
CA ASP A 159 -13.66 7.95 8.43
C ASP A 159 -12.36 8.41 7.78
N LEU A 160 -12.07 9.70 7.83
CA LEU A 160 -10.76 10.19 7.46
C LEU A 160 -9.78 9.82 8.57
N ILE A 161 -8.75 9.07 8.21
CA ILE A 161 -7.60 8.79 9.05
C ILE A 161 -6.41 9.50 8.43
N ILE A 162 -5.69 10.25 9.26
CA ILE A 162 -4.40 10.83 8.91
C ILE A 162 -3.39 10.29 9.92
N ALA A 163 -2.32 9.68 9.42
CA ALA A 163 -1.24 9.16 10.23
C ALA A 163 0.09 9.79 9.78
N ARG A 164 0.94 10.19 10.74
CA ARG A 164 2.24 10.80 10.48
C ARG A 164 3.36 10.23 11.34
N ILE A 165 4.54 10.10 10.74
CA ILE A 165 5.82 9.87 11.40
C ILE A 165 6.84 10.82 10.78
N ASN A 166 7.71 11.40 11.60
CA ASN A 166 8.82 12.24 11.18
C ASN A 166 10.08 11.84 11.94
N LYS A 167 11.26 12.24 11.44
CA LYS A 167 12.54 12.10 12.16
C LYS A 167 13.02 10.67 12.38
N TRP A 168 12.74 9.79 11.42
CA TRP A 168 13.17 8.40 11.47
C TRP A 168 14.43 8.18 10.64
N ALA A 169 15.26 7.24 11.07
CA ALA A 169 16.38 6.79 10.29
C ALA A 169 15.89 6.13 8.98
N PRO A 170 16.61 6.26 7.86
CA PRO A 170 16.15 5.74 6.57
C PRO A 170 15.79 4.25 6.57
N SER A 171 16.59 3.41 7.23
CA SER A 171 16.32 1.98 7.35
C SER A 171 14.99 1.69 8.06
N ASP A 172 14.69 2.43 9.12
CA ASP A 172 13.48 2.22 9.92
C ASP A 172 12.25 2.72 9.16
N GLN A 173 12.38 3.86 8.48
CA GLN A 173 11.33 4.38 7.61
C GLN A 173 11.00 3.42 6.46
N LEU A 174 12.01 2.80 5.83
CA LEU A 174 11.79 1.81 4.78
C LEU A 174 11.05 0.58 5.30
N ARG A 175 11.39 0.09 6.50
CA ARG A 175 10.65 -1.02 7.15
C ARG A 175 9.20 -0.64 7.43
N ILE A 176 8.95 0.57 7.92
CA ILE A 176 7.59 1.09 8.10
C ILE A 176 6.81 1.13 6.79
N LEU A 177 7.44 1.60 5.70
CA LEU A 177 6.79 1.68 4.38
C LEU A 177 6.43 0.28 3.85
N VAL A 178 7.24 -0.75 4.13
CA VAL A 178 6.89 -2.15 3.84
C VAL A 178 5.63 -2.54 4.62
N THR A 179 5.60 -2.37 5.95
CA THR A 179 4.42 -2.70 6.76
C THR A 179 3.18 -1.91 6.35
N LEU A 180 3.34 -0.64 5.95
CA LEU A 180 2.25 0.19 5.43
C LEU A 180 1.70 -0.36 4.11
N GLY A 181 2.56 -0.84 3.20
CA GLY A 181 2.16 -1.54 1.99
C GLY A 181 1.34 -2.81 2.30
N ARG A 182 1.76 -3.58 3.30
CA ARG A 182 1.02 -4.77 3.79
C ARG A 182 -0.36 -4.38 4.32
N LEU A 183 -0.44 -3.30 5.11
CA LEU A 183 -1.70 -2.79 5.66
C LEU A 183 -2.69 -2.37 4.56
N ILE A 184 -2.23 -1.67 3.54
CA ILE A 184 -3.06 -1.27 2.39
C ILE A 184 -3.67 -2.50 1.71
N GLY A 185 -2.87 -3.54 1.46
CA GLY A 185 -3.37 -4.78 0.85
C GLY A 185 -4.33 -5.56 1.75
N PHE A 186 -4.01 -5.65 3.04
CA PHE A 186 -4.82 -6.33 4.06
C PHE A 186 -6.21 -5.70 4.20
N THR A 187 -6.28 -4.37 4.24
CA THR A 187 -7.53 -3.63 4.52
C THR A 187 -8.57 -3.72 3.41
N ARG A 188 -8.14 -3.99 2.16
CA ARG A 188 -9.04 -4.16 1.00
C ARG A 188 -10.11 -5.24 1.21
N GLN A 189 -9.88 -6.23 2.07
CA GLN A 189 -10.77 -7.37 2.27
C GLN A 189 -11.66 -7.26 3.51
N LEU A 190 -11.41 -6.26 4.36
CA LEU A 190 -12.02 -6.18 5.69
C LEU A 190 -13.42 -5.59 5.69
N ASP A 191 -13.79 -4.86 4.63
CA ASP A 191 -15.07 -4.14 4.55
C ASP A 191 -16.28 -5.03 4.75
N THR A 192 -16.21 -6.27 4.27
CA THR A 192 -17.30 -7.25 4.39
C THR A 192 -17.20 -8.12 5.64
N GLN A 193 -16.13 -8.02 6.44
CA GLN A 193 -15.84 -8.94 7.54
C GLN A 193 -15.95 -8.33 8.95
N LEU A 194 -15.89 -7.00 9.10
CA LEU A 194 -16.03 -6.32 10.39
C LEU A 194 -17.49 -6.23 10.87
N LEU A 195 -18.06 -7.35 11.30
CA LEU A 195 -19.48 -7.47 11.68
C LEU A 195 -19.73 -7.17 13.16
N HIS A 196 -18.79 -7.52 14.03
CA HIS A 196 -18.88 -7.44 15.48
C HIS A 196 -17.71 -6.63 16.09
N GLU A 197 -17.87 -6.12 17.31
CA GLU A 197 -16.79 -5.38 18.01
C GLU A 197 -15.55 -6.25 18.25
N SER A 198 -15.74 -7.55 18.54
CA SER A 198 -14.66 -8.53 18.71
C SER A 198 -13.79 -8.70 17.47
N ASP A 199 -14.29 -8.32 16.29
CA ASP A 199 -13.55 -8.46 15.04
C ASP A 199 -12.38 -7.47 14.98
N ILE A 200 -12.45 -6.32 15.67
CA ILE A 200 -11.35 -5.36 15.74
C ILE A 200 -10.10 -6.05 16.32
N ASP A 201 -10.22 -6.69 17.48
CA ASP A 201 -9.08 -7.35 18.12
C ASP A 201 -8.62 -8.58 17.35
N THR A 202 -9.57 -9.28 16.71
CA THR A 202 -9.28 -10.45 15.88
C THR A 202 -8.43 -10.05 14.66
N PHE A 203 -8.87 -9.06 13.88
CA PHE A 203 -8.15 -8.59 12.71
C PHE A 203 -6.86 -7.87 13.05
N PHE A 204 -6.80 -7.15 14.18
CA PHE A 204 -5.54 -6.59 14.69
C PHE A 204 -4.51 -7.70 14.91
N LYS A 205 -4.85 -8.75 15.65
CA LYS A 205 -3.95 -9.89 15.90
C LYS A 205 -3.56 -10.62 14.61
N GLN A 206 -4.50 -10.76 13.68
CA GLN A 206 -4.21 -11.36 12.37
C GLN A 206 -3.21 -10.54 11.56
N PHE A 207 -3.36 -9.21 11.54
CA PHE A 207 -2.42 -8.32 10.87
C PHE A 207 -1.02 -8.40 11.50
N ILE A 208 -0.92 -8.29 12.82
CA ILE A 208 0.37 -8.38 13.52
C ILE A 208 1.05 -9.72 13.25
N LYS A 209 0.32 -10.83 13.33
CA LYS A 209 0.86 -12.17 13.02
C LYS A 209 1.33 -12.29 11.56
N LEU A 210 0.58 -11.71 10.62
CA LEU A 210 0.96 -11.68 9.22
C LEU A 210 2.26 -10.88 9.02
N ASP A 211 2.35 -9.69 9.64
CA ASP A 211 3.51 -8.82 9.54
C ASP A 211 4.77 -9.48 10.15
N GLU A 212 4.64 -10.06 11.34
CA GLU A 212 5.70 -10.82 12.01
C GLU A 212 6.19 -11.99 11.15
N ALA A 213 5.29 -12.77 10.57
CA ALA A 213 5.64 -13.89 9.70
C ALA A 213 6.40 -13.44 8.44
N LEU A 214 5.98 -12.32 7.84
CA LEU A 214 6.65 -11.75 6.67
C LEU A 214 8.01 -11.11 7.02
N ASN A 215 8.18 -10.63 8.25
CA ASN A 215 9.47 -10.12 8.75
C ASN A 215 10.49 -11.24 9.04
N GLN A 216 10.05 -12.49 9.17
CA GLN A 216 10.93 -13.66 9.31
C GLN A 216 11.48 -14.19 7.97
N LEU A 217 10.92 -13.74 6.84
CA LEU A 217 11.44 -14.07 5.51
C LEU A 217 12.74 -13.29 5.23
N GLU A 218 13.49 -13.73 4.24
CA GLU A 218 14.66 -12.99 3.75
C GLU A 218 14.22 -11.58 3.33
N GLN A 219 14.81 -10.58 3.97
CA GLN A 219 14.46 -9.19 3.76
C GLN A 219 15.18 -8.63 2.52
N PRO A 220 14.51 -7.80 1.70
CA PRO A 220 15.17 -7.20 0.55
C PRO A 220 16.40 -6.38 0.96
N LYS A 221 17.52 -6.57 0.25
CA LYS A 221 18.78 -5.88 0.54
C LYS A 221 18.65 -4.35 0.56
N PHE A 222 17.72 -3.78 -0.19
CA PHE A 222 17.50 -2.33 -0.21
C PHE A 222 17.00 -1.76 1.11
N LEU A 223 16.53 -2.59 2.05
CA LEU A 223 16.17 -2.14 3.40
C LEU A 223 17.40 -1.79 4.25
N ASN A 224 18.59 -2.26 3.86
CA ASN A 224 19.87 -1.83 4.39
C ASN A 224 20.32 -0.58 3.62
N TYR A 225 19.84 0.59 4.04
CA TYR A 225 20.06 1.85 3.32
C TYR A 225 21.55 2.15 3.05
N GLN A 226 22.45 1.85 3.99
CA GLN A 226 23.89 2.11 3.84
C GLN A 226 24.60 1.20 2.80
N GLU A 227 24.03 0.06 2.42
CA GLU A 227 24.59 -0.79 1.36
C GLU A 227 24.26 -0.28 -0.06
N GLN A 228 23.37 0.73 -0.18
CA GLN A 228 22.99 1.32 -1.47
C GLN A 228 24.05 2.30 -1.99
N GLU A 229 24.70 3.09 -1.12
CA GLU A 229 25.69 4.10 -1.54
C GLU A 229 27.00 3.50 -2.08
N VAL A 230 27.38 2.30 -1.60
CA VAL A 230 28.62 1.63 -2.01
C VAL A 230 28.53 1.06 -3.44
N ASN A 231 27.32 0.87 -3.98
CA ASN A 231 27.12 0.30 -5.31
C ASN A 231 26.86 1.37 -6.40
N ASP A 232 26.64 2.63 -6.02
CA ASP A 232 26.41 3.77 -6.93
C ASP A 232 27.69 4.63 -7.11
N ALA A 233 28.83 4.27 -6.49
CA ALA A 233 30.13 4.95 -6.55
C ALA A 233 31.16 4.18 -7.39
#